data_AF-A0A3D4UR83-F1
#
_entry.id   AF-A0A3D4UR83-F1
#
_cell.length_a   1.000
_cell.length_b   1.000
_cell.length_c   1.000
_cell.angle_alpha   90.00
_cell.angle_beta   90.00
_cell.angle_gamma   90.00
#
_symmetry.space_group_name_H-M   'P 1'
#
loop_
_entity.id
_entity.type
_entity.pdbx_description
1 polymer ?
#
loop_
_entity_poly.entity_id
_entity_poly.type
_entity_poly.pdbx_seq_one_letter_code
_entity_poly.pdbx_strand_id
1 'polypeptide(L)'
;MAELPRDLSFDELKNIVKKAFLAEPLGKLGVTGEVSPYQGMLGRSNIVDYVRQSLPAKLENVNWYAKQLSNLPDADLGTVSGARRRLANQIGQIPLGGYAPATLKKLRKERSSDLVNIEQTVDARKVPLLSGQEADIGDSFRARAAQTTGVVASDVARDGLRNIWWFLNAPQAVAQIASLQAMHNTSLPYTKVLGPNKNLIGRGALRYAATAPAVIAMSTGIGNIGRPAGYKAILPSEEDPRKTDSPVGELLSRYFLGRTGRLLPYSEFAKERPDVDKGEYQRYKAYQFNKQTDLNPLDGDFNILGALRGTTEGIHGPEINFMGKAIPVLTGVLPTAAAVAGIKRGITKAGDRLRDRGYLTKVKNLQTKELEARARRYPIKDKADEERKEKALQQIRLKLAQQETDNSIEAAKQALLYGSGYTTAAALTGQALESIRRDMGRED
;
A
#
# COMPACT_ATOMS: atom_id res chain seq x y z
N MET A 1 29.53 -6.39 17.18
CA MET A 1 28.61 -6.01 16.09
C MET A 1 29.38 -6.12 14.80
N ALA A 2 28.78 -6.59 13.71
CA ALA A 2 29.45 -6.64 12.42
C ALA A 2 29.72 -5.22 11.93
N GLU A 3 30.92 -4.95 11.45
CA GLU A 3 31.22 -3.70 10.76
C GLU A 3 30.69 -3.78 9.33
N LEU A 4 30.15 -2.68 8.84
CA LEU A 4 29.73 -2.58 7.46
C LEU A 4 30.99 -2.59 6.57
N PRO A 5 31.08 -3.44 5.54
CA PRO A 5 32.18 -3.39 4.59
C PRO A 5 32.34 -1.97 4.03
N ARG A 6 33.58 -1.48 3.94
CA ARG A 6 33.89 -0.15 3.39
C ARG A 6 33.39 -0.03 1.95
N ASP A 7 33.51 -1.11 1.18
CA ASP A 7 33.05 -1.21 -0.20
C ASP A 7 32.00 -2.32 -0.33
N LEU A 8 30.74 -1.91 -0.42
CA LEU A 8 29.63 -2.84 -0.64
C LEU A 8 29.60 -3.31 -2.10
N SER A 9 29.59 -4.62 -2.26
CA SER A 9 29.38 -5.28 -3.55
C SER A 9 27.96 -5.06 -4.08
N PHE A 10 27.78 -5.28 -5.38
CA PHE A 10 26.46 -5.18 -6.02
C PHE A 10 25.45 -6.16 -5.41
N ASP A 11 25.87 -7.38 -5.06
CA ASP A 11 25.01 -8.39 -4.45
C ASP A 11 24.58 -8.01 -3.02
N GLU A 12 25.45 -7.38 -2.25
CA GLU A 12 25.10 -6.83 -0.94
C GLU A 12 24.07 -5.72 -1.08
N LEU A 13 24.26 -4.79 -2.02
CA LEU A 13 23.29 -3.73 -2.31
C LEU A 13 21.93 -4.30 -2.74
N LYS A 14 21.92 -5.31 -3.61
CA LYS A 14 20.71 -6.01 -4.03
C LYS A 14 20.01 -6.71 -2.87
N ASN A 15 20.76 -7.34 -1.96
CA ASN A 15 20.22 -7.99 -0.77
C ASN A 15 19.60 -6.96 0.20
N ILE A 16 20.26 -5.81 0.40
CA ILE A 16 19.75 -4.69 1.20
C ILE A 16 18.41 -4.20 0.62
N VAL A 17 18.35 -3.94 -0.69
CA VAL A 17 17.12 -3.52 -1.38
C VAL A 17 16.01 -4.56 -1.21
N LYS A 18 16.31 -5.85 -1.46
CA LYS A 18 15.34 -6.94 -1.36
C LYS A 18 14.80 -7.10 0.07
N LYS A 19 15.66 -7.05 1.09
CA LYS A 19 15.21 -7.16 2.48
C LYS A 19 14.36 -5.95 2.88
N ALA A 20 14.81 -4.75 2.54
CA ALA A 20 14.05 -3.52 2.81
C ALA A 20 12.68 -3.51 2.08
N PHE A 21 12.61 -4.06 0.87
CA PHE A 21 11.35 -4.26 0.14
C PHE A 21 10.38 -5.21 0.86
N LEU A 22 10.88 -6.29 1.45
CA LEU A 22 10.06 -7.33 2.09
C LEU A 22 9.73 -7.06 3.56
N ALA A 23 10.49 -6.22 4.25
CA ALA A 23 10.32 -5.93 5.67
C ALA A 23 9.14 -4.99 5.96
N GLU A 24 8.56 -5.10 7.15
CA GLU A 24 7.46 -4.31 7.72
C GLU A 24 7.96 -3.14 8.58
N PRO A 25 7.08 -2.17 8.91
CA PRO A 25 7.45 -1.05 9.77
C PRO A 25 7.89 -1.52 11.16
N LEU A 26 8.92 -0.88 11.71
CA LEU A 26 9.41 -1.15 13.05
C LEU A 26 8.31 -0.89 14.10
N GLY A 27 7.48 0.12 13.89
CA GLY A 27 6.35 0.45 14.75
C GLY A 27 5.33 -0.69 14.94
N LYS A 28 5.28 -1.68 14.03
CA LYS A 28 4.38 -2.84 14.15
C LYS A 28 4.68 -3.68 15.40
N LEU A 29 5.93 -3.71 15.88
CA LEU A 29 6.32 -4.47 17.07
C LEU A 29 5.62 -3.95 18.34
N GLY A 30 5.29 -2.66 18.39
CA GLY A 30 4.59 -2.04 19.52
C GLY A 30 3.06 -2.15 19.48
N VAL A 31 2.49 -2.67 18.38
CA VAL A 31 1.04 -2.78 18.20
C VAL A 31 0.63 -4.23 18.39
N THR A 32 -0.07 -4.52 19.50
CA THR A 32 -0.68 -5.83 19.75
C THR A 32 -2.18 -5.74 19.49
N GLY A 33 -2.71 -6.58 18.59
CA GLY A 33 -4.15 -6.62 18.25
C GLY A 33 -4.49 -6.14 16.83
N GLU A 34 -5.75 -6.35 16.43
CA GLU A 34 -6.30 -5.77 15.19
C GLU A 34 -6.49 -4.27 15.35
N VAL A 35 -5.78 -3.51 14.51
CA VAL A 35 -6.07 -2.10 14.30
C VAL A 35 -7.05 -1.94 13.15
N SER A 36 -7.98 -1.00 13.27
CA SER A 36 -8.91 -0.69 12.17
C SER A 36 -8.15 -0.38 10.88
N PRO A 37 -8.72 -0.60 9.68
CA PRO A 37 -8.02 -0.37 8.42
C PRO A 37 -7.34 1.01 8.31
N TYR A 38 -7.99 2.05 8.85
CA TYR A 38 -7.46 3.42 8.95
C TYR A 38 -6.25 3.54 9.90
N GLN A 39 -6.32 3.00 11.12
CA GLN A 39 -5.19 2.99 12.06
C GLN A 39 -4.04 2.13 11.53
N GLY A 40 -4.38 1.04 10.83
CA GLY A 40 -3.44 0.22 10.07
C GLY A 40 -2.72 1.03 9.00
N MET A 41 -3.40 1.85 8.21
CA MET A 41 -2.77 2.64 7.13
C MET A 41 -1.66 3.56 7.63
N LEU A 42 -1.87 4.30 8.71
CA LEU A 42 -0.85 5.20 9.29
C LEU A 42 0.33 4.48 9.95
N GLY A 43 0.13 3.24 10.41
CA GLY A 43 1.16 2.39 11.00
C GLY A 43 1.83 1.40 10.02
N ARG A 44 1.38 1.35 8.75
CA ARG A 44 1.84 0.39 7.72
C ARG A 44 2.84 0.94 6.72
N SER A 45 3.02 2.26 6.68
CA SER A 45 3.94 2.89 5.74
C SER A 45 5.38 2.72 6.21
N ASN A 46 6.15 1.96 5.44
CA ASN A 46 7.57 1.72 5.72
C ASN A 46 8.35 3.02 5.61
N ILE A 47 7.96 3.93 4.71
CA ILE A 47 8.64 5.22 4.56
C ILE A 47 8.26 6.18 5.68
N VAL A 48 6.99 6.22 6.13
CA VAL A 48 6.62 7.02 7.31
C VAL A 48 7.38 6.51 8.52
N ASP A 49 7.36 5.20 8.76
CA ASP A 49 8.08 4.61 9.88
C ASP A 49 9.60 4.88 9.79
N TYR A 50 10.21 4.70 8.62
CA TYR A 50 11.62 5.00 8.37
C TYR A 50 11.97 6.48 8.61
N VAL A 51 11.10 7.40 8.17
CA VAL A 51 11.21 8.83 8.44
C VAL A 51 11.04 9.10 9.93
N ARG A 52 10.07 8.48 10.61
CA ARG A 52 9.86 8.62 12.07
C ARG A 52 11.03 8.10 12.89
N GLN A 53 11.74 7.08 12.41
CA GLN A 53 12.97 6.57 13.04
C GLN A 53 14.15 7.53 12.85
N SER A 54 14.12 8.35 11.80
CA SER A 54 15.19 9.28 11.42
C SER A 54 14.96 10.70 11.91
N LEU A 55 13.70 11.09 12.13
CA LEU A 55 13.31 12.37 12.67
C LEU A 55 13.32 12.35 14.21
N PRO A 56 13.74 13.45 14.85
CA PRO A 56 13.51 13.64 16.28
C PRO A 56 12.01 13.74 16.58
N ALA A 57 11.60 13.36 17.79
CA ALA A 57 10.20 13.43 18.20
C ALA A 57 9.66 14.86 18.33
N LYS A 58 10.54 15.79 18.69
CA LYS A 58 10.23 17.19 18.98
C LYS A 58 11.35 18.09 18.44
N LEU A 59 11.02 19.34 18.14
CA LEU A 59 11.96 20.34 17.63
C LEU A 59 13.17 20.54 18.56
N GLU A 60 12.95 20.45 19.87
CA GLU A 60 14.02 20.55 20.90
C GLU A 60 15.12 19.50 20.78
N ASN A 61 14.83 18.36 20.13
CA ASN A 61 15.76 17.26 19.97
C ASN A 61 16.59 17.35 18.67
N VAL A 62 16.53 18.48 17.94
CA VAL A 62 17.32 18.67 16.71
C VAL A 62 18.61 19.44 17.03
N ASN A 63 19.77 18.91 16.59
CA ASN A 63 21.08 19.52 16.88
C ASN A 63 21.19 20.99 16.45
N TRP A 64 20.54 21.40 15.34
CA TRP A 64 20.59 22.80 14.91
C TRP A 64 19.77 23.73 15.81
N TYR A 65 18.66 23.25 16.38
CA TYR A 65 17.84 24.02 17.32
C TYR A 65 18.55 24.18 18.66
N ALA A 66 19.20 23.11 19.15
CA ALA A 66 20.08 23.17 20.31
C ALA A 66 21.27 24.13 20.07
N LYS A 67 21.84 24.14 18.87
CA LYS A 67 22.94 25.04 18.47
C LYS A 67 22.49 26.50 18.30
N GLN A 68 21.28 26.73 17.82
CA GLN A 68 20.68 28.07 17.76
C GLN A 68 20.36 28.59 19.17
N LEU A 69 19.82 27.73 20.04
CA LEU A 69 19.60 28.05 21.46
C LEU A 69 20.91 28.37 22.20
N SER A 70 21.99 27.63 21.94
CA SER A 70 23.30 27.87 22.56
C SER A 70 24.00 29.13 22.05
N ASN A 71 23.62 29.63 20.87
CA ASN A 71 24.19 30.83 20.26
C ASN A 71 23.42 32.12 20.60
N LEU A 72 22.31 32.00 21.33
CA LEU A 72 21.62 33.17 21.89
C LEU A 72 22.39 33.69 23.11
N PRO A 73 22.61 35.01 23.24
CA PRO A 73 23.10 35.59 24.49
C PRO A 73 22.07 35.27 25.59
N ASP A 74 22.55 34.73 26.72
CA ASP A 74 21.76 34.17 27.84
C ASP A 74 21.16 32.76 27.62
N ALA A 75 21.92 31.85 27.00
CA ALA A 75 21.52 30.47 26.69
C ALA A 75 21.16 29.56 27.90
N ASP A 76 21.33 30.02 29.14
CA ASP A 76 20.80 29.33 30.31
C ASP A 76 19.31 29.67 30.50
N LEU A 77 18.45 28.92 29.81
CA LEU A 77 16.98 29.00 29.95
C LEU A 77 16.49 28.75 31.40
N GLY A 78 17.36 28.32 32.32
CA GLY A 78 17.08 28.21 33.75
C GLY A 78 16.92 29.57 34.45
N THR A 79 17.63 30.60 34.00
CA THR A 79 17.71 31.92 34.66
C THR A 79 16.78 32.98 34.06
N VAL A 80 16.29 32.78 32.84
CA VAL A 80 15.38 33.73 32.16
C VAL A 80 13.93 33.50 32.59
N SER A 81 13.36 34.43 33.37
CA SER A 81 11.94 34.40 33.77
C SER A 81 11.03 35.03 32.70
N GLY A 82 9.78 34.53 32.58
CA GLY A 82 8.72 35.18 31.78
C GLY A 82 8.39 34.56 30.42
N ALA A 83 7.78 35.37 29.54
CA ALA A 83 7.12 34.96 28.29
C ALA A 83 8.07 34.32 27.26
N ARG A 84 9.36 34.70 27.25
CA ARG A 84 10.36 34.15 26.33
C ARG A 84 10.68 32.68 26.62
N ARG A 85 10.80 32.28 27.88
CA ARG A 85 10.96 30.86 28.29
C ARG A 85 9.73 30.04 27.95
N ARG A 86 8.53 30.62 28.11
CA ARG A 86 7.27 29.96 27.71
C ARG A 86 7.21 29.75 26.19
N LEU A 87 7.61 30.73 25.40
CA LEU A 87 7.63 30.65 23.94
C LEU A 87 8.70 29.66 23.42
N ALA A 88 9.93 29.71 23.95
CA ALA A 88 10.99 28.77 23.58
C ALA A 88 10.60 27.33 23.94
N ASN A 89 10.04 27.10 25.13
CA ASN A 89 9.51 25.80 25.51
C ASN A 89 8.35 25.38 24.59
N GLN A 90 7.42 26.28 24.27
CA GLN A 90 6.31 25.95 23.35
C GLN A 90 6.80 25.59 21.93
N ILE A 91 7.83 26.27 21.42
CA ILE A 91 8.45 25.98 20.12
C ILE A 91 9.22 24.65 20.16
N GLY A 92 9.96 24.39 21.24
CA GLY A 92 10.69 23.15 21.46
C GLY A 92 9.79 21.92 21.55
N GLN A 93 8.56 22.09 22.07
CA GLN A 93 7.54 21.04 22.19
C GLN A 93 6.79 20.73 20.89
N ILE A 94 7.04 21.44 19.78
CA ILE A 94 6.40 21.17 18.49
C ILE A 94 6.77 19.74 18.05
N PRO A 95 5.77 18.84 17.88
CA PRO A 95 6.03 17.47 17.48
C PRO A 95 6.49 17.43 16.02
N LEU A 96 7.63 16.80 15.78
CA LEU A 96 8.18 16.59 14.43
C LEU A 96 7.80 15.23 13.84
N GLY A 97 6.94 14.50 14.54
CA GLY A 97 6.40 13.21 14.11
C GLY A 97 7.33 12.02 14.32
N GLY A 98 8.60 12.23 14.72
CA GLY A 98 9.56 11.17 15.04
C GLY A 98 9.17 10.34 16.28
N TYR A 99 9.73 9.13 16.39
CA TYR A 99 9.55 8.33 17.61
C TYR A 99 10.23 9.01 18.81
N ALA A 100 9.55 9.03 19.96
CA ALA A 100 10.20 9.38 21.21
C ALA A 100 11.42 8.47 21.44
N PRO A 101 12.57 8.99 21.91
CA PRO A 101 13.79 8.19 22.07
C PRO A 101 13.59 6.91 22.90
N ALA A 102 12.77 6.99 23.96
CA ALA A 102 12.41 5.85 24.79
C ALA A 102 11.61 4.78 24.02
N THR A 103 10.64 5.20 23.20
CA THR A 103 9.85 4.31 22.34
C THR A 103 10.73 3.65 21.28
N LEU A 104 11.58 4.42 20.60
CA LEU A 104 12.49 3.87 19.59
C LEU A 104 13.50 2.89 20.20
N LYS A 105 14.03 3.20 21.39
CA LYS A 105 14.91 2.28 22.13
C LYS A 105 14.20 0.98 22.51
N LYS A 106 12.93 1.06 22.94
CA LYS A 106 12.09 -0.11 23.23
C LYS A 106 11.88 -0.96 21.97
N LEU A 107 11.44 -0.36 20.87
CA LEU A 107 11.21 -1.05 19.60
C LEU A 107 12.48 -1.73 19.07
N ARG A 108 13.63 -1.06 19.16
CA ARG A 108 14.93 -1.62 18.77
C ARG A 108 15.36 -2.78 19.66
N LYS A 109 15.10 -2.68 20.97
CA LYS A 109 15.37 -3.77 21.93
C LYS A 109 14.50 -4.99 21.62
N GLU A 110 13.21 -4.78 21.39
CA GLU A 110 12.26 -5.83 20.99
C GLU A 110 12.69 -6.48 19.68
N ARG A 111 13.08 -5.68 18.69
CA ARG A 111 13.65 -6.17 17.43
C ARG A 111 14.90 -7.01 17.66
N SER A 112 15.90 -6.48 18.39
CA SER A 112 17.17 -7.18 18.60
C SER A 112 17.06 -8.47 19.41
N SER A 113 15.97 -8.61 20.17
CA SER A 113 15.71 -9.81 20.98
C SER A 113 15.12 -11.00 20.21
N ASP A 114 14.75 -10.81 18.94
CA ASP A 114 14.19 -11.89 18.11
C ASP A 114 14.68 -11.79 16.65
N LEU A 115 15.33 -12.85 16.17
CA LEU A 115 15.78 -12.94 14.77
C LEU A 115 14.62 -12.79 13.79
N VAL A 116 13.42 -13.25 14.15
CA VAL A 116 12.23 -13.08 13.32
C VAL A 116 11.88 -11.60 13.15
N ASN A 117 11.96 -10.81 14.23
CA ASN A 117 11.71 -9.38 14.17
C ASN A 117 12.79 -8.67 13.32
N ILE A 118 14.05 -9.11 13.44
CA ILE A 118 15.16 -8.61 12.61
C ILE A 118 14.93 -8.89 11.12
N GLU A 119 14.41 -10.06 10.78
CA GLU A 119 14.10 -10.44 9.40
C GLU A 119 12.86 -9.72 8.87
N GLN A 120 11.86 -9.52 9.72
CA GLN A 120 10.56 -9.00 9.31
C GLN A 120 10.45 -7.49 9.40
N THR A 121 11.39 -6.77 10.01
CA THR A 121 11.30 -5.30 10.17
C THR A 121 12.57 -4.56 9.74
N VAL A 122 12.41 -3.32 9.29
CA VAL A 122 13.51 -2.42 8.91
C VAL A 122 13.84 -1.44 10.05
N ASP A 123 15.12 -1.37 10.41
CA ASP A 123 15.67 -0.28 11.21
C ASP A 123 16.47 0.64 10.30
N ALA A 124 16.19 1.95 10.34
CA ALA A 124 16.84 2.97 9.53
C ALA A 124 18.35 3.14 9.80
N ARG A 125 18.88 2.50 10.85
CA ARG A 125 20.32 2.49 11.18
C ARG A 125 21.02 1.18 10.88
N LYS A 126 20.29 0.12 10.50
CA LYS A 126 20.88 -1.20 10.33
C LYS A 126 20.54 -1.81 8.99
N VAL A 127 21.53 -2.44 8.36
CA VAL A 127 21.37 -3.17 7.11
C VAL A 127 21.76 -4.64 7.27
N PRO A 128 21.09 -5.56 6.55
CA PRO A 128 21.52 -6.95 6.50
C PRO A 128 22.81 -7.11 5.70
N LEU A 129 23.68 -7.98 6.17
CA LEU A 129 24.80 -8.51 5.42
C LEU A 129 24.42 -9.85 4.78
N LEU A 130 25.17 -10.27 3.77
CA LEU A 130 25.00 -11.61 3.16
C LEU A 130 25.27 -12.74 4.17
N SER A 131 26.08 -12.48 5.20
CA SER A 131 26.33 -13.39 6.32
C SER A 131 25.12 -13.60 7.24
N GLY A 132 24.01 -12.90 7.00
CA GLY A 132 22.81 -12.93 7.84
C GLY A 132 22.89 -12.04 9.09
N GLN A 133 24.06 -11.47 9.38
CA GLN A 133 24.22 -10.49 10.46
C GLN A 133 23.75 -9.10 10.02
N GLU A 134 23.55 -8.19 10.98
CA GLU A 134 23.29 -6.78 10.68
C GLU A 134 24.46 -5.90 11.09
N ALA A 135 24.78 -4.94 10.22
CA ALA A 135 25.75 -3.90 10.47
C ALA A 135 25.06 -2.55 10.64
N ASP A 136 25.69 -1.67 11.44
CA ASP A 136 25.28 -0.27 11.51
C ASP A 136 25.63 0.42 10.19
N ILE A 137 24.70 1.21 9.66
CA ILE A 137 24.87 1.92 8.39
C ILE A 137 25.93 3.02 8.53
N GLY A 138 26.03 3.62 9.72
CA GLY A 138 26.91 4.77 9.96
C GLY A 138 26.74 5.85 8.89
N ASP A 139 27.87 6.27 8.32
CA ASP A 139 27.96 7.31 7.29
C ASP A 139 27.96 6.74 5.86
N SER A 140 27.73 5.44 5.67
CA SER A 140 27.75 4.82 4.34
C SER A 140 26.55 5.28 3.51
N PHE A 141 26.80 6.22 2.60
CA PHE A 141 25.80 6.73 1.67
C PHE A 141 25.20 5.62 0.79
N ARG A 142 26.03 4.68 0.32
CA ARG A 142 25.58 3.58 -0.55
C ARG A 142 24.60 2.63 0.14
N ALA A 143 24.90 2.20 1.38
CA ALA A 143 23.98 1.38 2.18
C ALA A 143 22.67 2.11 2.45
N ARG A 144 22.75 3.40 2.84
CA ARG A 144 21.59 4.24 3.13
C ARG A 144 20.72 4.45 1.89
N ALA A 145 21.32 4.70 0.73
CA ALA A 145 20.62 4.84 -0.53
C ALA A 145 19.94 3.53 -0.95
N ALA A 146 20.61 2.38 -0.82
CA ALA A 146 20.04 1.07 -1.12
C ALA A 146 18.86 0.72 -0.20
N GLN A 147 19.00 0.93 1.11
CA GLN A 147 17.91 0.68 2.06
C GLN A 147 16.73 1.62 1.82
N THR A 148 16.99 2.92 1.62
CA THR A 148 15.96 3.91 1.30
C THR A 148 15.23 3.53 0.01
N THR A 149 15.95 3.10 -1.03
CA THR A 149 15.37 2.63 -2.29
C THR A 149 14.44 1.43 -2.05
N GLY A 150 14.89 0.44 -1.27
CA GLY A 150 14.06 -0.72 -0.92
C GLY A 150 12.83 -0.36 -0.08
N VAL A 151 12.97 0.57 0.87
CA VAL A 151 11.86 1.09 1.70
C VAL A 151 10.84 1.85 0.86
N VAL A 152 11.30 2.74 -0.03
CA VAL A 152 10.45 3.51 -0.95
C VAL A 152 9.74 2.56 -1.92
N ALA A 153 10.48 1.62 -2.54
CA ALA A 153 9.88 0.61 -3.41
C ALA A 153 8.87 -0.26 -2.65
N SER A 154 9.15 -0.60 -1.38
CA SER A 154 8.24 -1.30 -0.50
C SER A 154 6.97 -0.49 -0.25
N ASP A 155 7.11 0.79 0.08
CA ASP A 155 5.99 1.67 0.38
C ASP A 155 5.12 1.92 -0.85
N VAL A 156 5.73 2.09 -2.02
CA VAL A 156 5.05 2.18 -3.33
C VAL A 156 4.31 0.89 -3.66
N ALA A 157 4.93 -0.27 -3.40
CA ALA A 157 4.29 -1.57 -3.60
C ALA A 157 3.20 -1.89 -2.56
N ARG A 158 3.28 -1.28 -1.37
CA ARG A 158 2.32 -1.44 -0.25
C ARG A 158 1.28 -0.34 -0.14
N ASP A 159 1.34 0.65 -1.02
CA ASP A 159 0.46 1.81 -1.00
C ASP A 159 0.54 2.63 0.32
N GLY A 160 1.64 2.57 1.06
CA GLY A 160 1.72 3.02 2.45
C GLY A 160 1.38 4.50 2.67
N LEU A 161 2.13 5.41 2.04
CA LEU A 161 1.83 6.85 2.07
C LEU A 161 0.73 7.26 1.10
N ARG A 162 0.65 6.55 -0.03
CA ARG A 162 -0.21 6.90 -1.15
C ARG A 162 -1.69 6.67 -0.80
N ASN A 163 -2.01 5.60 -0.07
CA ASN A 163 -3.39 5.24 0.27
C ASN A 163 -4.08 6.30 1.13
N ILE A 164 -3.43 7.05 2.03
CA ILE A 164 -4.12 8.07 2.86
C ILE A 164 -4.55 9.31 2.04
N TRP A 165 -3.70 9.78 1.14
CA TRP A 165 -4.01 10.92 0.27
C TRP A 165 -4.89 10.53 -0.94
N TRP A 166 -4.79 9.27 -1.40
CA TRP A 166 -5.67 8.68 -2.43
C TRP A 166 -7.03 8.22 -1.89
N PHE A 167 -7.14 7.82 -0.60
CA PHE A 167 -8.38 7.35 0.03
C PHE A 167 -9.54 8.33 -0.12
N LEU A 168 -9.21 9.63 -0.13
CA LEU A 168 -10.17 10.72 -0.26
C LEU A 168 -10.32 11.23 -1.70
N ASN A 169 -9.65 10.66 -2.72
CA ASN A 169 -9.61 11.24 -4.07
C ASN A 169 -9.53 10.23 -5.24
N ALA A 170 -9.53 8.91 -5.00
CA ALA A 170 -9.28 7.94 -6.07
C ALA A 170 -10.08 6.62 -5.97
N PRO A 171 -10.85 6.27 -7.02
CA PRO A 171 -11.60 5.00 -7.12
C PRO A 171 -10.77 3.73 -6.88
N GLN A 172 -9.46 3.75 -7.17
CA GLN A 172 -8.56 2.63 -6.92
C GLN A 172 -8.43 2.23 -5.45
N ALA A 173 -8.46 3.20 -4.53
CA ALA A 173 -8.33 2.93 -3.11
C ALA A 173 -9.55 2.13 -2.63
N VAL A 174 -10.74 2.48 -3.11
CA VAL A 174 -11.99 1.74 -2.84
C VAL A 174 -11.89 0.31 -3.35
N ALA A 175 -11.40 0.11 -4.59
CA ALA A 175 -11.19 -1.22 -5.17
C ALA A 175 -10.21 -2.08 -4.33
N GLN A 176 -9.14 -1.47 -3.85
CA GLN A 176 -8.16 -2.13 -2.99
C GLN A 176 -8.77 -2.50 -1.63
N ILE A 177 -9.53 -1.60 -0.99
CA ILE A 177 -10.21 -1.86 0.29
C ILE A 177 -11.23 -2.98 0.14
N ALA A 178 -12.05 -2.95 -0.91
CA ALA A 178 -13.01 -4.00 -1.21
C ALA A 178 -12.31 -5.37 -1.36
N SER A 179 -11.17 -5.39 -2.06
CA SER A 179 -10.34 -6.59 -2.21
C SER A 179 -9.77 -7.06 -0.87
N LEU A 180 -9.22 -6.16 -0.05
CA LEU A 180 -8.68 -6.46 1.26
C LEU A 180 -9.77 -7.02 2.20
N GLN A 181 -10.95 -6.41 2.20
CA GLN A 181 -12.10 -6.86 2.99
C GLN A 181 -12.58 -8.23 2.52
N ALA A 182 -12.69 -8.44 1.20
CA ALA A 182 -13.08 -9.72 0.63
C ALA A 182 -12.08 -10.83 1.00
N MET A 183 -10.78 -10.57 0.91
CA MET A 183 -9.75 -11.51 1.34
C MET A 183 -9.84 -11.81 2.83
N HIS A 184 -9.98 -10.78 3.67
CA HIS A 184 -10.08 -10.92 5.12
C HIS A 184 -11.27 -11.81 5.50
N ASN A 185 -12.50 -11.44 5.09
CA ASN A 185 -13.72 -12.17 5.39
C ASN A 185 -13.65 -13.64 4.93
N THR A 186 -13.10 -13.87 3.73
CA THR A 186 -12.99 -15.21 3.14
C THR A 186 -11.91 -16.05 3.80
N SER A 187 -10.88 -15.41 4.36
CA SER A 187 -9.80 -16.11 5.05
C SER A 187 -10.18 -16.60 6.45
N LEU A 188 -11.20 -16.01 7.09
CA LEU A 188 -11.58 -16.28 8.48
C LEU A 188 -11.76 -17.78 8.81
N PRO A 189 -12.47 -18.60 8.00
CA PRO A 189 -12.63 -20.03 8.30
C PRO A 189 -11.30 -20.79 8.36
N TYR A 190 -10.32 -20.37 7.56
CA TYR A 190 -9.00 -21.02 7.46
C TYR A 190 -8.00 -20.48 8.48
N THR A 191 -8.19 -19.26 8.98
CA THR A 191 -7.26 -18.64 9.93
C THR A 191 -7.64 -18.85 11.38
N LYS A 192 -8.91 -19.17 11.68
CA LYS A 192 -9.34 -19.57 13.04
C LYS A 192 -8.48 -20.69 13.64
N VAL A 193 -7.99 -21.62 12.83
CA VAL A 193 -7.11 -22.72 13.28
C VAL A 193 -5.67 -22.28 13.56
N LEU A 194 -5.26 -21.11 13.05
CA LEU A 194 -3.92 -20.54 13.22
C LEU A 194 -3.80 -19.60 14.43
N GLY A 195 -4.93 -19.34 15.12
CA GLY A 195 -5.03 -18.43 16.25
C GLY A 195 -5.75 -17.10 15.92
N PRO A 196 -6.10 -16.32 16.94
CA PRO A 196 -6.76 -15.03 16.77
C PRO A 196 -5.88 -14.07 15.95
N ASN A 197 -6.49 -13.27 15.09
CA ASN A 197 -5.86 -12.20 14.29
C ASN A 197 -4.81 -12.66 13.24
N LYS A 198 -4.76 -13.95 12.91
CA LYS A 198 -3.94 -14.45 11.79
C LYS A 198 -4.68 -14.29 10.47
N ASN A 199 -3.91 -14.01 9.42
CA ASN A 199 -4.41 -13.84 8.06
C ASN A 199 -3.78 -14.90 7.15
N LEU A 200 -4.54 -15.37 6.15
CA LEU A 200 -4.02 -16.38 5.22
C LEU A 200 -2.84 -15.85 4.39
N ILE A 201 -2.87 -14.56 4.05
CA ILE A 201 -1.72 -13.82 3.53
C ILE A 201 -1.18 -12.96 4.68
N GLY A 202 -0.29 -13.53 5.49
CA GLY A 202 0.25 -12.87 6.68
C GLY A 202 1.09 -11.63 6.36
N ARG A 203 1.84 -11.67 5.24
CA ARG A 203 2.71 -10.56 4.81
C ARG A 203 1.92 -9.45 4.13
N GLY A 204 2.06 -8.21 4.63
CA GLY A 204 1.39 -7.04 4.07
C GLY A 204 1.62 -6.85 2.57
N ALA A 205 2.88 -6.88 2.11
CA ALA A 205 3.23 -6.70 0.70
C ALA A 205 2.52 -7.67 -0.24
N LEU A 206 2.47 -8.96 0.12
CA LEU A 206 1.80 -9.98 -0.67
C LEU A 206 0.28 -9.77 -0.69
N ARG A 207 -0.28 -9.28 0.41
CA ARG A 207 -1.71 -8.97 0.49
C ARG A 207 -2.08 -7.79 -0.40
N TYR A 208 -1.26 -6.74 -0.43
CA TYR A 208 -1.46 -5.62 -1.35
C TYR A 208 -1.27 -6.06 -2.81
N ALA A 209 -0.21 -6.83 -3.10
CA ALA A 209 0.00 -7.39 -4.43
C ALA A 209 -1.21 -8.21 -4.90
N ALA A 210 -1.82 -9.01 -4.01
CA ALA A 210 -3.03 -9.78 -4.31
C ALA A 210 -4.25 -8.91 -4.70
N THR A 211 -4.26 -7.62 -4.37
CA THR A 211 -5.31 -6.66 -4.83
C THR A 211 -5.05 -6.06 -6.20
N ALA A 212 -3.85 -6.25 -6.77
CA ALA A 212 -3.44 -5.63 -8.02
C ALA A 212 -4.44 -5.82 -9.17
N PRO A 213 -5.10 -6.99 -9.36
CA PRO A 213 -6.08 -7.16 -10.43
C PRO A 213 -7.25 -6.16 -10.33
N ALA A 214 -7.77 -5.92 -9.13
CA ALA A 214 -8.87 -4.98 -8.91
C ALA A 214 -8.44 -3.52 -9.10
N VAL A 215 -7.22 -3.18 -8.64
CA VAL A 215 -6.63 -1.85 -8.78
C VAL A 215 -6.31 -1.53 -10.24
N ILE A 216 -5.75 -2.50 -10.98
CA ILE A 216 -5.47 -2.38 -12.42
C ILE A 216 -6.77 -2.22 -13.18
N ALA A 217 -7.77 -3.08 -12.92
CA ALA A 217 -9.09 -2.98 -13.55
C ALA A 217 -9.69 -1.59 -13.40
N MET A 218 -9.71 -1.07 -12.17
CA MET A 218 -10.21 0.27 -11.87
C MET A 218 -9.37 1.35 -12.57
N SER A 219 -8.05 1.21 -12.54
CA SER A 219 -7.13 2.17 -13.17
C SER A 219 -7.28 2.23 -14.68
N THR A 220 -7.51 1.09 -15.34
CA THR A 220 -7.83 1.04 -16.76
C THR A 220 -9.17 1.69 -17.03
N GLY A 221 -10.21 1.35 -16.26
CA GLY A 221 -11.55 1.92 -16.43
C GLY A 221 -11.60 3.44 -16.32
N ILE A 222 -10.86 4.04 -15.39
CA ILE A 222 -10.83 5.50 -15.21
C ILE A 222 -9.81 6.23 -16.10
N GLY A 223 -9.12 5.52 -16.99
CA GLY A 223 -8.15 6.13 -17.91
C GLY A 223 -6.85 6.58 -17.24
N ASN A 224 -6.45 5.96 -16.12
CA ASN A 224 -5.15 6.16 -15.50
C ASN A 224 -4.02 5.38 -16.22
N ILE A 225 -4.39 4.35 -16.97
CA ILE A 225 -3.47 3.58 -17.81
C ILE A 225 -3.72 4.01 -19.25
N GLY A 226 -2.86 4.90 -19.75
CA GLY A 226 -2.97 5.47 -21.09
C GLY A 226 -4.00 6.60 -21.22
N ARG A 227 -4.13 7.12 -22.43
CA ARG A 227 -5.10 8.17 -22.80
C ARG A 227 -6.38 7.51 -23.31
N PRO A 228 -7.56 7.78 -22.71
CA PRO A 228 -8.81 7.32 -23.28
C PRO A 228 -9.10 8.04 -24.61
N ALA A 229 -9.69 7.32 -25.57
CA ALA A 229 -10.09 7.88 -26.85
C ALA A 229 -11.07 9.04 -26.65
N GLY A 230 -10.87 10.14 -27.38
CA GLY A 230 -11.64 11.38 -27.22
C GLY A 230 -11.08 12.35 -26.16
N TYR A 231 -10.01 12.00 -25.46
CA TYR A 231 -9.39 12.88 -24.44
C TYR A 231 -8.01 13.34 -24.87
N LYS A 232 -7.59 14.50 -24.36
CA LYS A 232 -6.22 15.01 -24.50
C LYS A 232 -5.23 14.20 -23.65
N ALA A 233 -3.96 14.25 -24.02
CA ALA A 233 -2.88 13.95 -23.09
C ALA A 233 -2.89 14.96 -21.92
N ILE A 234 -2.30 14.60 -20.77
CA ILE A 234 -2.16 15.53 -19.64
C ILE A 234 -1.06 16.55 -19.93
N LEU A 235 0.02 16.07 -20.54
CA LEU A 235 1.14 16.86 -21.00
C LEU A 235 1.13 16.82 -22.54
N PRO A 236 0.14 17.48 -23.18
CA PRO A 236 -0.02 17.41 -24.62
C PRO A 236 1.18 18.01 -25.34
N SER A 237 1.58 17.40 -26.45
CA SER A 237 2.52 18.03 -27.36
C SER A 237 1.91 19.24 -28.05
N GLU A 238 2.76 20.20 -28.42
CA GLU A 238 2.33 21.42 -29.12
C GLU A 238 1.71 21.09 -30.49
N GLU A 239 2.21 20.05 -31.14
CA GLU A 239 1.81 19.62 -32.48
C GLU A 239 0.54 18.77 -32.48
N ASP A 240 0.35 17.91 -31.46
CA ASP A 240 -0.78 17.01 -31.37
C ASP A 240 -1.23 16.84 -29.91
N PRO A 241 -2.40 17.40 -29.51
CA PRO A 241 -2.89 17.32 -28.15
C PRO A 241 -3.25 15.90 -27.67
N ARG A 242 -3.19 14.91 -28.57
CA ARG A 242 -3.39 13.48 -28.29
C ARG A 242 -2.09 12.79 -27.88
N LYS A 243 -0.95 13.34 -28.26
CA LYS A 243 0.39 12.82 -27.93
C LYS A 243 0.92 13.52 -26.70
N THR A 244 1.75 12.81 -25.96
CA THR A 244 2.39 13.36 -24.77
C THR A 244 3.82 13.74 -25.06
N ASP A 245 4.25 14.91 -24.57
CA ASP A 245 5.65 15.34 -24.62
C ASP A 245 6.54 14.55 -23.66
N SER A 246 5.93 13.95 -22.64
CA SER A 246 6.65 13.18 -21.63
C SER A 246 5.87 11.93 -21.27
N PRO A 247 6.14 10.78 -21.89
CA PRO A 247 5.50 9.51 -21.55
C PRO A 247 5.62 9.16 -20.07
N VAL A 248 6.77 9.45 -19.46
CA VAL A 248 6.99 9.24 -18.01
C VAL A 248 6.21 10.25 -17.18
N GLY A 249 6.22 11.54 -17.54
CA GLY A 249 5.45 12.57 -16.84
C GLY A 249 3.94 12.37 -16.93
N GLU A 250 3.44 11.89 -18.08
CA GLU A 250 2.06 11.50 -18.33
C GLU A 250 1.65 10.32 -17.46
N LEU A 251 2.45 9.25 -17.45
CA LEU A 251 2.22 8.08 -16.61
C LEU A 251 2.22 8.46 -15.13
N LEU A 252 3.18 9.27 -14.68
CA LEU A 252 3.24 9.75 -13.30
C LEU A 252 2.02 10.63 -12.99
N SER A 253 1.62 11.54 -13.87
CA SER A 253 0.48 12.43 -13.62
C SER A 253 -0.85 11.66 -13.60
N ARG A 254 -1.04 10.71 -14.51
CA ARG A 254 -2.23 9.84 -14.54
C ARG A 254 -2.27 8.93 -13.33
N TYR A 255 -1.19 8.19 -13.11
CA TYR A 255 -1.13 7.14 -12.10
C TYR A 255 -0.94 7.68 -10.67
N PHE A 256 -0.12 8.72 -10.46
CA PHE A 256 0.18 9.27 -9.12
C PHE A 256 -0.58 10.53 -8.74
N LEU A 257 -1.01 11.35 -9.70
CA LEU A 257 -1.87 12.51 -9.40
C LEU A 257 -3.33 12.23 -9.74
N GLY A 258 -3.63 11.09 -10.36
CA GLY A 258 -4.99 10.72 -10.73
C GLY A 258 -5.62 11.67 -11.75
N ARG A 259 -4.80 12.45 -12.45
CA ARG A 259 -5.27 13.43 -13.43
C ARG A 259 -5.75 12.69 -14.67
N THR A 260 -6.83 13.18 -15.26
CA THR A 260 -7.30 12.76 -16.58
C THR A 260 -7.18 13.94 -17.54
N GLY A 261 -7.03 13.64 -18.83
CA GLY A 261 -7.05 14.68 -19.86
C GLY A 261 -8.41 15.36 -19.93
N ARG A 262 -8.47 16.54 -20.54
CA ARG A 262 -9.74 17.18 -20.92
C ARG A 262 -10.28 16.54 -22.20
N LEU A 263 -11.58 16.61 -22.44
CA LEU A 263 -12.16 16.22 -23.72
C LEU A 263 -11.49 16.97 -24.89
N LEU A 264 -11.27 16.27 -25.99
CA LEU A 264 -10.88 16.90 -27.25
C LEU A 264 -12.02 17.79 -27.77
N PRO A 265 -11.71 18.85 -28.55
CA PRO A 265 -12.72 19.57 -29.31
C PRO A 265 -13.51 18.60 -30.20
N TYR A 266 -14.82 18.81 -30.39
CA TYR A 266 -15.68 17.86 -31.09
C TYR A 266 -15.14 17.39 -32.45
N SER A 267 -14.56 18.31 -33.24
CA SER A 267 -13.96 17.97 -34.54
C SER A 267 -12.81 16.96 -34.46
N GLU A 268 -12.03 16.98 -33.39
CA GLU A 268 -10.96 16.02 -33.13
C GLU A 268 -11.46 14.78 -32.38
N PHE A 269 -12.42 14.98 -31.48
CA PHE A 269 -13.10 13.93 -30.74
C PHE A 269 -13.80 12.95 -31.68
N ALA A 270 -14.60 13.44 -32.62
CA ALA A 270 -15.33 12.63 -33.60
C ALA A 270 -14.41 11.82 -34.53
N LYS A 271 -13.14 12.24 -34.71
CA LYS A 271 -12.15 11.43 -35.44
C LYS A 271 -11.73 10.18 -34.65
N GLU A 272 -11.71 10.24 -33.33
CA GLU A 272 -11.37 9.10 -32.47
C GLU A 272 -12.60 8.31 -32.01
N ARG A 273 -13.75 8.97 -31.95
CA ARG A 273 -15.03 8.45 -31.47
C ARG A 273 -16.15 8.87 -32.45
N PRO A 274 -16.13 8.37 -33.70
CA PRO A 274 -17.19 8.66 -34.68
C PRO A 274 -18.54 8.03 -34.27
N ASP A 275 -18.53 7.15 -33.28
CA ASP A 275 -19.69 6.53 -32.67
C ASP A 275 -20.50 7.46 -31.76
N VAL A 276 -19.96 8.62 -31.36
CA VAL A 276 -20.62 9.58 -30.47
C VAL A 276 -21.02 10.81 -31.27
N ASP A 277 -22.30 11.14 -31.22
CA ASP A 277 -22.82 12.32 -31.91
C ASP A 277 -22.49 13.63 -31.17
N LYS A 278 -22.76 14.77 -31.83
CA LYS A 278 -22.49 16.10 -31.25
C LYS A 278 -23.40 16.41 -30.07
N GLY A 279 -24.63 15.92 -30.08
CA GLY A 279 -25.60 16.12 -29.00
C GLY A 279 -25.15 15.42 -27.73
N GLU A 280 -24.80 14.13 -27.81
CA GLU A 280 -24.26 13.30 -26.74
C GLU A 280 -22.96 13.91 -26.17
N TYR A 281 -22.04 14.35 -27.03
CA TYR A 281 -20.84 15.07 -26.60
C TYR A 281 -21.17 16.33 -25.77
N GLN A 282 -22.13 17.14 -26.22
CA GLN A 282 -22.52 18.36 -25.51
C GLN A 282 -23.24 18.05 -24.20
N ARG A 283 -24.14 17.06 -24.18
CA ARG A 283 -24.81 16.56 -22.96
C ARG A 283 -23.79 16.10 -21.93
N TYR A 284 -22.82 15.27 -22.36
CA TYR A 284 -21.78 14.78 -21.47
C TYR A 284 -20.86 15.87 -20.94
N LYS A 285 -20.49 16.83 -21.79
CA LYS A 285 -19.73 18.00 -21.36
C LYS A 285 -20.51 18.81 -20.33
N ALA A 286 -21.81 19.03 -20.53
CA ALA A 286 -22.67 19.70 -19.56
C ALA A 286 -22.77 18.92 -18.24
N TYR A 287 -22.96 17.60 -18.30
CA TYR A 287 -22.98 16.71 -17.13
C TYR A 287 -21.71 16.82 -16.27
N GLN A 288 -20.52 16.89 -16.88
CA GLN A 288 -19.28 17.06 -16.12
C GLN A 288 -19.28 18.34 -15.25
N PHE A 289 -19.89 19.42 -15.74
CA PHE A 289 -19.99 20.70 -15.04
C PHE A 289 -21.26 20.85 -14.19
N ASN A 290 -22.27 19.99 -14.36
CA ASN A 290 -23.48 20.04 -13.57
C ASN A 290 -23.19 19.59 -12.12
N LYS A 291 -23.45 20.49 -11.16
CA LYS A 291 -23.27 20.28 -9.72
C LYS A 291 -24.59 20.26 -8.95
N GLN A 292 -25.72 20.37 -9.64
CA GLN A 292 -27.03 20.39 -8.99
C GLN A 292 -27.30 19.03 -8.36
N THR A 293 -27.71 19.03 -7.08
CA THR A 293 -27.99 17.80 -6.34
C THR A 293 -29.26 17.17 -6.90
N ASP A 294 -29.17 15.91 -7.24
CA ASP A 294 -30.29 15.09 -7.73
C ASP A 294 -30.26 13.76 -6.99
N LEU A 295 -31.38 13.40 -6.36
CA LEU A 295 -31.48 12.19 -5.53
C LEU A 295 -32.34 11.12 -6.19
N ASN A 296 -32.93 11.39 -7.37
CA ASN A 296 -33.67 10.39 -8.11
C ASN A 296 -32.68 9.53 -8.90
N PRO A 297 -32.63 8.20 -8.72
CA PRO A 297 -31.75 7.33 -9.51
C PRO A 297 -32.45 6.69 -10.72
N LEU A 298 -33.74 6.99 -10.96
CA LEU A 298 -34.58 6.30 -11.94
C LEU A 298 -34.78 7.05 -13.26
N ASP A 299 -34.39 8.31 -13.35
CA ASP A 299 -34.53 9.19 -14.52
C ASP A 299 -33.26 9.29 -15.39
N GLY A 300 -32.28 8.42 -15.14
CA GLY A 300 -31.11 8.24 -16.00
C GLY A 300 -29.85 8.95 -15.54
N ASP A 301 -29.92 9.82 -14.53
CA ASP A 301 -28.77 10.30 -13.77
C ASP A 301 -29.09 10.44 -12.28
N PHE A 302 -28.08 10.67 -11.44
CA PHE A 302 -28.26 11.09 -10.05
C PHE A 302 -27.02 11.85 -9.61
N ASN A 303 -27.16 12.71 -8.61
CA ASN A 303 -26.07 13.50 -8.05
C ASN A 303 -26.22 13.75 -6.54
N ILE A 304 -25.44 12.99 -5.76
CA ILE A 304 -25.34 13.18 -4.32
C ILE A 304 -24.23 14.19 -4.03
N LEU A 305 -24.63 15.44 -3.80
CA LEU A 305 -23.76 16.55 -3.33
C LEU A 305 -22.51 16.82 -4.19
N GLY A 306 -22.55 16.48 -5.48
CA GLY A 306 -21.41 16.59 -6.40
C GLY A 306 -20.29 15.58 -6.17
N ALA A 307 -20.38 14.75 -5.11
CA ALA A 307 -19.33 13.82 -4.70
C ALA A 307 -19.53 12.43 -5.32
N LEU A 308 -20.78 12.00 -5.51
CA LEU A 308 -21.13 10.77 -6.20
C LEU A 308 -22.24 11.07 -7.20
N ARG A 309 -21.97 10.86 -8.48
CA ARG A 309 -22.96 11.01 -9.56
C ARG A 309 -23.05 9.72 -10.34
N GLY A 310 -24.18 9.46 -10.97
CA GLY A 310 -24.32 8.39 -11.96
C GLY A 310 -25.03 8.93 -13.19
N THR A 311 -24.76 8.33 -14.34
CA THR A 311 -25.54 8.56 -15.55
C THR A 311 -25.59 7.28 -16.37
N THR A 312 -26.71 7.01 -17.03
CA THR A 312 -26.84 5.93 -18.02
C THR A 312 -26.40 6.37 -19.42
N GLU A 313 -26.22 7.68 -19.65
CA GLU A 313 -25.94 8.30 -20.96
C GLU A 313 -24.49 8.84 -21.09
N GLY A 314 -23.54 8.28 -20.36
CA GLY A 314 -22.13 8.66 -20.50
C GLY A 314 -21.57 8.31 -21.89
N ILE A 315 -20.54 9.04 -22.32
CA ILE A 315 -19.85 8.77 -23.60
C ILE A 315 -19.07 7.44 -23.60
N HIS A 316 -18.93 6.79 -22.45
CA HIS A 316 -18.43 5.43 -22.30
C HIS A 316 -19.53 4.45 -21.86
N GLY A 317 -20.80 4.81 -22.08
CA GLY A 317 -21.97 4.11 -21.57
C GLY A 317 -22.32 4.53 -20.15
N PRO A 318 -23.03 3.67 -19.40
CA PRO A 318 -23.35 3.96 -18.02
C PRO A 318 -22.08 4.24 -17.21
N GLU A 319 -22.04 5.35 -16.48
CA GLU A 319 -20.87 5.86 -15.77
C GLU A 319 -21.25 6.28 -14.34
N ILE A 320 -20.34 6.02 -13.39
CA ILE A 320 -20.42 6.55 -12.03
C ILE A 320 -19.32 7.58 -11.87
N ASN A 321 -19.65 8.82 -11.53
CA ASN A 321 -18.68 9.84 -11.18
C ASN A 321 -18.40 9.80 -9.67
N PHE A 322 -17.17 9.50 -9.28
CA PHE A 322 -16.73 9.58 -7.90
C PHE A 322 -15.69 10.69 -7.74
N MET A 323 -16.03 11.72 -6.97
CA MET A 323 -15.15 12.85 -6.62
C MET A 323 -14.54 13.53 -7.85
N GLY A 324 -15.36 13.74 -8.89
CA GLY A 324 -14.96 14.38 -10.13
C GLY A 324 -14.40 13.44 -11.20
N LYS A 325 -14.26 12.14 -10.91
CA LYS A 325 -13.78 11.13 -11.87
C LYS A 325 -14.90 10.25 -12.38
N ALA A 326 -15.11 10.24 -13.69
CA ALA A 326 -16.00 9.29 -14.34
C ALA A 326 -15.40 7.88 -14.33
N ILE A 327 -16.20 6.90 -13.91
CA ILE A 327 -15.88 5.47 -13.87
C ILE A 327 -16.93 4.77 -14.72
N PRO A 328 -16.60 4.32 -15.93
CA PRO A 328 -17.53 3.53 -16.73
C PRO A 328 -17.91 2.24 -16.00
N VAL A 329 -19.20 1.92 -15.97
CA VAL A 329 -19.73 0.74 -15.29
C VAL A 329 -19.21 -0.53 -15.97
N LEU A 330 -19.25 -0.59 -17.31
CA LEU A 330 -18.88 -1.79 -18.07
C LEU A 330 -17.37 -2.05 -18.13
N THR A 331 -16.54 -1.01 -18.13
CA THR A 331 -15.08 -1.16 -18.32
C THR A 331 -14.26 -0.80 -17.08
N GLY A 332 -14.86 -0.22 -16.05
CA GLY A 332 -14.24 0.04 -14.75
C GLY A 332 -14.89 -0.76 -13.62
N VAL A 333 -16.15 -0.47 -13.31
CA VAL A 333 -16.84 -1.04 -12.14
C VAL A 333 -16.98 -2.56 -12.25
N LEU A 334 -17.49 -3.06 -13.37
CA LEU A 334 -17.74 -4.49 -13.59
C LEU A 334 -16.44 -5.30 -13.58
N PRO A 335 -15.36 -4.93 -14.31
CA PRO A 335 -14.08 -5.63 -14.22
C PRO A 335 -13.48 -5.59 -12.81
N THR A 336 -13.61 -4.48 -12.08
CA THR A 336 -13.15 -4.40 -10.69
C THR A 336 -13.96 -5.30 -9.75
N ALA A 337 -15.28 -5.32 -9.86
CA ALA A 337 -16.14 -6.19 -9.07
C ALA A 337 -15.85 -7.67 -9.35
N ALA A 338 -15.66 -8.02 -10.63
CA ALA A 338 -15.23 -9.34 -11.05
C ALA A 338 -13.85 -9.70 -10.48
N ALA A 339 -12.89 -8.77 -10.49
CA ALA A 339 -11.58 -8.96 -9.87
C ALA A 339 -11.69 -9.28 -8.38
N VAL A 340 -12.52 -8.53 -7.63
CA VAL A 340 -12.77 -8.76 -6.20
C VAL A 340 -13.40 -10.14 -5.97
N ALA A 341 -14.36 -10.54 -6.80
CA ALA A 341 -14.95 -11.87 -6.75
C ALA A 341 -13.94 -12.98 -7.07
N GLY A 342 -13.08 -12.76 -8.07
CA GLY A 342 -11.97 -13.65 -8.42
C GLY A 342 -10.97 -13.80 -7.27
N ILE A 343 -10.59 -12.69 -6.63
CA ILE A 343 -9.72 -12.69 -5.45
C ILE A 343 -10.35 -13.52 -4.32
N LYS A 344 -11.64 -13.32 -4.02
CA LYS A 344 -12.39 -14.14 -3.05
C LYS A 344 -12.34 -15.62 -3.40
N ARG A 345 -12.55 -15.97 -4.68
CA ARG A 345 -12.46 -17.35 -5.15
C ARG A 345 -11.05 -17.93 -4.98
N GLY A 346 -10.03 -17.13 -5.29
CA GLY A 346 -8.62 -17.49 -5.13
C GLY A 346 -8.24 -17.75 -3.68
N ILE A 347 -8.67 -16.89 -2.74
CA ILE A 347 -8.46 -17.11 -1.30
C ILE A 347 -9.14 -18.39 -0.82
N THR A 348 -10.37 -18.66 -1.27
CA THR A 348 -11.07 -19.91 -0.94
C THR A 348 -10.25 -21.12 -1.41
N LYS A 349 -9.80 -21.11 -2.68
CA LYS A 349 -8.98 -22.20 -3.24
C LYS A 349 -7.63 -22.36 -2.55
N ALA A 350 -6.99 -21.26 -2.16
CA ALA A 350 -5.77 -21.31 -1.38
C ALA A 350 -6.02 -21.92 0.00
N GLY A 351 -7.07 -21.46 0.71
CA GLY A 351 -7.44 -21.98 2.01
C GLY A 351 -7.69 -23.49 1.98
N ASP A 352 -8.47 -23.96 1.00
CA ASP A 352 -8.72 -25.39 0.78
C ASP A 352 -7.41 -26.15 0.55
N ARG A 353 -6.56 -25.68 -0.38
CA ARG A 353 -5.26 -26.34 -0.65
C ARG A 353 -4.34 -26.38 0.56
N LEU A 354 -4.26 -25.29 1.31
CA LEU A 354 -3.41 -25.20 2.50
C LEU A 354 -3.93 -26.10 3.63
N ARG A 355 -5.25 -26.25 3.76
CA ARG A 355 -5.88 -27.19 4.67
C ARG A 355 -5.62 -28.64 4.24
N ASP A 356 -5.92 -28.97 3.00
CA ASP A 356 -5.89 -30.34 2.48
C ASP A 356 -4.47 -30.90 2.42
N ARG A 357 -3.46 -30.05 2.17
CA ARG A 357 -2.03 -30.41 2.27
C ARG A 357 -1.48 -30.43 3.69
N GLY A 358 -2.31 -30.15 4.69
CA GLY A 358 -1.91 -30.12 6.10
C GLY A 358 -0.98 -28.96 6.48
N TYR A 359 -0.80 -27.95 5.62
CA TYR A 359 0.11 -26.83 5.89
C TYR A 359 -0.40 -25.94 7.02
N LEU A 360 -1.71 -25.78 7.16
CA LEU A 360 -2.30 -25.07 8.31
C LEU A 360 -2.05 -25.83 9.63
N THR A 361 -2.20 -27.16 9.60
CA THR A 361 -1.88 -28.03 10.73
C THR A 361 -0.40 -27.96 11.09
N LYS A 362 0.49 -27.91 10.10
CA LYS A 362 1.93 -27.76 10.32
C LYS A 362 2.28 -26.44 11.00
N VAL A 363 1.66 -25.32 10.60
CA VAL A 363 1.82 -24.03 11.27
C VAL A 363 1.34 -24.12 12.72
N LYS A 364 0.14 -24.66 12.96
CA LYS A 364 -0.40 -24.86 14.31
C LYS A 364 0.53 -25.70 15.18
N ASN A 365 1.04 -26.81 14.67
CA ASN A 365 1.97 -27.68 15.39
C ASN A 365 3.29 -26.97 15.72
N LEU A 366 3.81 -26.13 14.82
CA LEU A 366 5.00 -25.33 15.08
C LEU A 366 4.75 -24.26 16.14
N GLN A 367 3.58 -23.62 16.14
CA GLN A 367 3.17 -22.67 17.18
C GLN A 367 3.04 -23.35 18.54
N THR A 368 2.41 -24.52 18.60
CA THR A 368 2.31 -25.31 19.83
C THR A 368 3.70 -25.71 20.35
N LYS A 369 4.60 -26.17 19.47
CA LYS A 369 6.00 -26.47 19.83
C LYS A 369 6.74 -25.24 20.35
N GLU A 370 6.50 -24.07 19.77
CA GLU A 370 7.08 -22.82 20.25
C GLU A 370 6.57 -22.47 21.66
N LEU A 371 5.26 -22.56 21.88
CA LEU A 371 4.63 -22.31 23.17
C LEU A 371 5.11 -23.28 24.24
N GLU A 372 5.18 -24.58 23.93
CA GLU A 372 5.72 -25.61 24.81
C GLU A 372 7.20 -25.35 25.13
N ALA A 373 8.02 -25.01 24.14
CA ALA A 373 9.43 -24.70 24.34
C ALA A 373 9.63 -23.47 25.25
N ARG A 374 8.73 -22.48 25.16
CA ARG A 374 8.70 -21.32 26.08
C ARG A 374 8.24 -21.72 27.48
N ALA A 375 7.17 -22.49 27.58
CA ALA A 375 6.52 -22.86 28.85
C ALA A 375 7.33 -23.87 29.67
N ARG A 376 8.13 -24.73 29.01
CA ARG A 376 9.03 -25.65 29.71
C ARG A 376 10.04 -24.86 30.56
N ARG A 377 9.77 -24.87 31.87
CA ARG A 377 10.73 -24.57 32.92
C ARG A 377 11.74 -25.72 32.97
N TYR A 378 12.64 -25.77 31.99
CA TYR A 378 13.85 -26.57 32.15
C TYR A 378 14.58 -26.02 33.38
N PRO A 379 15.01 -26.86 34.34
CA PRO A 379 15.97 -26.42 35.32
C PRO A 379 17.24 -26.05 34.54
N ILE A 380 17.46 -24.76 34.35
CA ILE A 380 18.66 -24.24 33.68
C ILE A 380 19.80 -24.50 34.67
N LYS A 381 20.56 -25.56 34.42
CA LYS A 381 21.67 -25.97 35.29
C LYS A 381 22.92 -25.12 35.03
N ASP A 382 23.11 -24.71 33.77
CA ASP A 382 24.22 -23.88 33.33
C ASP A 382 23.84 -22.99 32.13
N LYS A 383 24.77 -22.11 31.72
CA LYS A 383 24.61 -21.22 30.56
C LYS A 383 24.52 -21.97 29.23
N ALA A 384 25.09 -23.17 29.13
CA ALA A 384 25.09 -23.94 27.89
C ALA A 384 23.69 -24.53 27.60
N ASP A 385 22.96 -24.92 28.65
CA ASP A 385 21.56 -25.36 28.55
C ASP A 385 20.63 -24.23 28.13
N GLU A 386 20.88 -23.00 28.60
CA GLU A 386 20.15 -21.81 28.17
C GLU A 386 20.37 -21.52 26.68
N GLU A 387 21.63 -21.54 26.22
CA GLU A 387 21.97 -21.31 24.81
C GLU A 387 21.36 -22.38 23.88
N ARG A 388 21.38 -23.66 24.31
CA ARG A 388 20.74 -24.76 23.56
C ARG A 388 19.23 -24.55 23.45
N LYS A 389 18.58 -24.13 24.54
CA LYS A 389 17.14 -23.83 24.55
C LYS A 389 16.81 -22.67 23.61
N GLU A 390 17.60 -21.59 23.63
CA GLU A 390 17.42 -20.46 22.73
C GLU A 390 17.60 -20.83 21.27
N LYS A 391 18.66 -21.58 20.94
CA LYS A 391 18.91 -22.09 19.57
C LYS A 391 17.76 -22.96 19.08
N ALA A 392 17.24 -23.86 19.92
CA ALA A 392 16.09 -24.70 19.56
C ALA A 392 14.83 -23.86 19.32
N LEU A 393 14.55 -22.87 20.17
CA LEU A 393 13.43 -21.96 20.01
C LEU A 393 13.54 -21.14 18.72
N GLN A 394 14.73 -20.62 18.41
CA GLN A 394 15.01 -19.89 17.18
C GLN A 394 14.78 -20.75 15.94
N GLN A 395 15.22 -22.02 15.95
CA GLN A 395 14.97 -22.94 14.83
C GLN A 395 13.47 -23.20 14.62
N ILE A 396 12.69 -23.34 15.70
CA ILE A 396 11.23 -23.51 15.60
C ILE A 396 10.60 -22.25 14.99
N ARG A 397 10.99 -21.06 15.45
CA ARG A 397 10.52 -19.78 14.93
C ARG A 397 10.86 -19.57 13.45
N LEU A 398 12.08 -19.91 13.03
CA LEU A 398 12.49 -19.86 11.63
C LEU A 398 11.63 -20.78 10.75
N LYS A 399 11.42 -22.03 11.17
CA LYS A 399 10.54 -22.98 10.46
C LYS A 399 9.09 -22.48 10.39
N LEU A 400 8.60 -21.88 11.48
CA LEU A 400 7.27 -21.28 11.54
C LEU A 400 7.16 -20.11 10.55
N ALA A 401 8.09 -19.16 10.59
CA ALA A 401 8.11 -17.99 9.71
C ALA A 401 8.24 -18.38 8.23
N GLN A 402 9.06 -19.39 7.92
CA GLN A 402 9.18 -19.94 6.57
C GLN A 402 7.86 -20.54 6.11
N GLN A 403 7.22 -21.39 6.92
CA GLN A 403 5.94 -21.99 6.57
C GLN A 403 4.81 -20.96 6.42
N GLU A 404 4.75 -19.96 7.29
CA GLU A 404 3.78 -18.85 7.17
C GLU A 404 4.01 -18.02 5.90
N THR A 405 5.27 -17.88 5.47
CA THR A 405 5.65 -17.21 4.24
C THR A 405 5.22 -18.01 3.01
N ASP A 406 5.49 -19.31 3.00
CA ASP A 406 5.09 -20.21 1.90
C ASP A 406 3.57 -20.24 1.74
N ASN A 407 2.84 -20.34 2.85
CA ASN A 407 1.39 -20.28 2.87
C ASN A 407 0.87 -18.93 2.33
N SER A 408 1.51 -17.82 2.72
CA SER A 408 1.16 -16.49 2.24
C SER A 408 1.40 -16.31 0.74
N ILE A 409 2.50 -16.88 0.22
CA ILE A 409 2.83 -16.85 -1.21
C ILE A 409 1.81 -17.66 -2.00
N GLU A 410 1.45 -18.86 -1.55
CA GLU A 410 0.42 -19.67 -2.23
C GLU A 410 -0.92 -18.96 -2.25
N ALA A 411 -1.34 -18.37 -1.13
CA ALA A 411 -2.59 -17.62 -1.05
C ALA A 411 -2.60 -16.38 -1.95
N ALA A 412 -1.49 -15.62 -1.98
CA ALA A 412 -1.36 -14.47 -2.88
C ALA A 412 -1.35 -14.89 -4.36
N LYS A 413 -0.67 -15.99 -4.71
CA LYS A 413 -0.66 -16.54 -6.08
C LYS A 413 -2.07 -16.91 -6.55
N GLN A 414 -2.86 -17.59 -5.72
CA GLN A 414 -4.24 -17.93 -6.09
C GLN A 414 -5.12 -16.69 -6.19
N ALA A 415 -5.01 -15.74 -5.27
CA ALA A 415 -5.75 -14.48 -5.33
C ALA A 415 -5.43 -13.70 -6.63
N LEU A 416 -4.15 -13.62 -7.01
CA LEU A 416 -3.71 -13.01 -8.26
C LEU A 416 -4.25 -13.75 -9.48
N LEU A 417 -4.08 -15.07 -9.53
CA LEU A 417 -4.50 -15.89 -10.68
C LEU A 417 -6.00 -15.76 -10.95
N TYR A 418 -6.82 -15.97 -9.93
CA TYR A 418 -8.27 -15.89 -10.08
C TYR A 418 -8.76 -14.44 -10.22
N GLY A 419 -8.15 -13.49 -9.50
CA GLY A 419 -8.44 -12.07 -9.66
C GLY A 419 -8.24 -11.63 -11.11
N SER A 420 -7.07 -11.88 -11.68
CA SER A 420 -6.76 -11.54 -13.08
C SER A 420 -7.65 -12.28 -14.07
N GLY A 421 -7.90 -13.58 -13.88
CA GLY A 421 -8.77 -14.36 -14.77
C GLY A 421 -10.20 -13.80 -14.84
N TYR A 422 -10.78 -13.44 -13.69
CA TYR A 422 -12.09 -12.81 -13.64
C TYR A 422 -12.08 -11.39 -14.20
N THR A 423 -11.05 -10.60 -13.91
CA THR A 423 -10.88 -9.26 -14.52
C THR A 423 -10.90 -9.34 -16.04
N THR A 424 -10.08 -10.22 -16.64
CA THR A 424 -9.98 -10.35 -18.10
C THR A 424 -11.29 -10.83 -18.70
N ALA A 425 -11.95 -11.83 -18.11
CA ALA A 425 -13.25 -12.31 -18.58
C ALA A 425 -14.32 -11.21 -18.56
N ALA A 426 -14.38 -10.42 -17.47
CA ALA A 426 -15.32 -9.32 -17.35
C ALA A 426 -15.00 -8.15 -18.28
N ALA A 427 -13.72 -7.84 -18.51
CA ALA A 427 -13.31 -6.79 -19.45
C ALA A 427 -13.72 -7.14 -20.88
N LEU A 428 -13.50 -8.40 -21.31
CA LEU A 428 -13.92 -8.88 -22.63
C LEU A 428 -15.45 -8.86 -22.78
N THR A 429 -16.17 -9.30 -21.75
CA THR A 429 -17.65 -9.30 -21.74
C THR A 429 -18.19 -7.87 -21.76
N GLY A 430 -17.62 -6.96 -20.96
CA GLY A 430 -18.02 -5.55 -20.92
C GLY A 430 -17.80 -4.85 -22.25
N GLN A 431 -16.69 -5.14 -22.94
CA GLN A 431 -16.44 -4.63 -24.30
C GLN A 431 -17.45 -5.18 -25.32
N ALA A 432 -17.77 -6.47 -25.26
CA ALA A 432 -18.77 -7.07 -26.13
C ALA A 432 -20.17 -6.47 -25.91
N LEU A 433 -20.57 -6.30 -24.64
CA LEU A 433 -21.86 -5.67 -24.29
C LEU A 433 -21.94 -4.21 -24.71
N GLU A 434 -20.85 -3.44 -24.55
CA GLU A 434 -20.81 -2.05 -25.00
C GLU A 434 -20.87 -1.95 -26.54
N SER A 435 -20.26 -2.90 -27.26
CA SER A 435 -20.40 -2.98 -28.72
C SER A 435 -21.85 -3.25 -29.13
N ILE A 436 -22.49 -4.25 -28.54
CA ILE A 436 -23.89 -4.60 -28.83
C ILE A 436 -24.82 -3.42 -28.51
N ARG A 437 -24.62 -2.75 -27.36
CA ARG A 437 -25.40 -1.57 -26.96
C ARG A 437 -25.33 -0.46 -28.02
N ARG A 438 -24.15 -0.22 -28.59
CA ARG A 438 -23.93 0.82 -29.59
C ARG A 438 -24.51 0.49 -30.95
N ASP A 439 -24.43 -0.78 -31.35
CA ASP A 439 -25.03 -1.23 -32.62
C ASP A 439 -26.56 -1.14 -32.56
N MET A 440 -27.16 -1.44 -31.41
CA MET A 440 -28.61 -1.30 -31.20
C MET A 440 -29.11 0.16 -31.12
N GLY A 441 -28.23 1.13 -30.82
CA GLY A 441 -28.59 2.54 -30.71
C GLY A 441 -28.46 3.35 -32.01
N ARG A 442 -28.16 2.70 -33.14
CA ARG A 442 -27.90 3.33 -34.46
C ARG A 442 -29.05 3.17 -35.46
N GLU A 443 -30.18 2.58 -35.07
CA GLU A 443 -31.31 2.32 -35.98
C GLU A 443 -32.37 3.45 -36.05
N ASP A 444 -32.14 4.59 -35.37
CA ASP A 444 -32.94 5.83 -35.50
C ASP A 444 -32.12 6.92 -36.23
#